data_AF-A0A427QZF7-F1
#
_entry.id   AF-A0A427QZF7-F1
#
_cell.length_a   1.000
_cell.length_b   1.000
_cell.length_c   1.000
_cell.angle_alpha   90.00
_cell.angle_beta   90.00
_cell.angle_gamma   90.00
#
_symmetry.space_group_name_H-M   'P 1'
#
loop_
_entity.id
_entity.type
_entity.pdbx_description
1 polymer ?
#
loop_
_entity_poly.entity_id
_entity_poly.type
_entity_poly.pdbx_seq_one_letter_code
_entity_poly.pdbx_strand_id
1 'polypeptide(L)'
;MKNLIVVRCGDKSLHEKWVSTEANYDIALSYFGDNPKFDIEKIKFFHPYKGSKWEGLYNFFTTTDFWKEYDAIWLPDDDIDTDTQTINQFFDLFHYYKFDLAQPSLDERSYYSWGILLNNKSFKYRETNFVEVMIPCFNRKSFESLYLTFKENKSGWGLDNLWPKQLGDSSKIGIIDEVKVFHTRPVGSAGNGVGKQSFKKSSLFSKAKLTTPLDELNTLLKKYDLSQETICKGGLDQQNIYLNTENVEFIKKIIAGCDSRLLNGTSISFGLDKVGLSK
;
A
#
# COMPACT_ATOMS: atom_id res chain seq x y z
N MET A 1 -18.73 -10.90 4.16
CA MET A 1 -17.31 -11.14 3.83
C MET A 1 -16.51 -11.03 5.12
N LYS A 2 -15.44 -11.82 5.27
CA LYS A 2 -14.53 -11.77 6.43
C LYS A 2 -13.29 -10.95 6.06
N ASN A 3 -12.93 -9.99 6.90
CA ASN A 3 -11.80 -9.08 6.67
C ASN A 3 -10.72 -9.26 7.74
N LEU A 4 -9.45 -9.25 7.35
CA LEU A 4 -8.32 -9.35 8.26
C LEU A 4 -7.39 -8.15 8.08
N ILE A 5 -7.01 -7.54 9.18
CA ILE A 5 -5.89 -6.60 9.25
C ILE A 5 -4.71 -7.35 9.87
N VAL A 6 -3.58 -7.39 9.17
CA VAL A 6 -2.31 -7.83 9.78
C VAL A 6 -1.36 -6.65 9.82
N VAL A 7 -1.33 -5.97 10.95
CA VAL A 7 -0.46 -4.81 11.14
C VAL A 7 0.92 -5.26 11.61
N ARG A 8 1.95 -4.78 10.91
CA ARG A 8 3.32 -4.89 11.39
C ARG A 8 3.60 -3.74 12.35
N CYS A 9 3.66 -4.01 13.65
CA CYS A 9 3.67 -2.95 14.66
C CYS A 9 4.84 -2.99 15.64
N GLY A 10 5.24 -1.81 16.12
CA GLY A 10 6.11 -1.62 17.28
C GLY A 10 5.42 -0.90 18.43
N ASP A 11 6.20 -0.43 19.39
CA ASP A 11 5.71 0.20 20.65
C ASP A 11 4.94 1.51 20.43
N LYS A 12 5.06 2.12 19.24
CA LYS A 12 4.44 3.42 18.90
C LYS A 12 3.34 3.28 17.85
N SER A 13 2.78 2.07 17.72
CA SER A 13 1.73 1.81 16.75
C SER A 13 0.45 2.57 17.06
N LEU A 14 -0.25 3.01 16.01
CA LEU A 14 -1.53 3.72 16.11
C LEU A 14 -2.76 2.79 16.03
N HIS A 15 -2.55 1.47 15.95
CA HIS A 15 -3.62 0.50 15.68
C HIS A 15 -4.71 0.41 16.76
N GLU A 16 -4.46 0.90 17.98
CA GLU A 16 -5.45 0.85 19.07
C GLU A 16 -6.76 1.56 18.70
N LYS A 17 -6.69 2.59 17.83
CA LYS A 17 -7.88 3.29 17.29
C LYS A 17 -8.76 2.41 16.40
N TRP A 18 -8.25 1.28 15.94
CA TRP A 18 -8.93 0.35 15.04
C TRP A 18 -9.63 -0.78 15.80
N VAL A 19 -9.39 -0.91 17.10
CA VAL A 19 -9.97 -1.97 17.95
C VAL A 19 -11.34 -1.54 18.46
N SER A 20 -12.40 -2.23 18.00
CA SER A 20 -13.78 -1.90 18.35
C SER A 20 -14.71 -3.11 18.18
N THR A 21 -15.80 -3.15 18.94
CA THR A 21 -16.86 -4.16 18.76
C THR A 21 -17.67 -3.96 17.48
N GLU A 22 -17.63 -2.75 16.91
CA GLU A 22 -18.30 -2.41 15.65
C GLU A 22 -17.45 -2.76 14.42
N ALA A 23 -16.24 -3.30 14.60
CA ALA A 23 -15.36 -3.64 13.49
C ALA A 23 -15.93 -4.80 12.66
N ASN A 24 -15.93 -4.65 11.33
CA ASN A 24 -16.29 -5.72 10.38
C ASN A 24 -15.07 -6.58 9.98
N TYR A 25 -14.00 -6.52 10.78
CA TYR A 25 -12.70 -7.14 10.53
C TYR A 25 -12.10 -7.66 11.84
N ASP A 26 -11.23 -8.67 11.71
CA ASP A 26 -10.35 -9.11 12.78
C ASP A 26 -8.98 -8.42 12.66
N ILE A 27 -8.31 -8.17 13.78
CA ILE A 27 -6.94 -7.64 13.82
C ILE A 27 -5.97 -8.71 14.31
N ALA A 28 -4.90 -8.94 13.56
CA ALA A 28 -3.71 -9.66 14.00
C ALA A 28 -2.51 -8.71 14.05
N LEU A 29 -1.66 -8.90 15.07
CA LEU A 29 -0.46 -8.10 15.28
C LEU A 29 0.78 -8.93 14.95
N SER A 30 1.59 -8.47 14.00
CA SER A 30 2.96 -8.95 13.79
C SER A 30 3.92 -7.95 14.45
N TYR A 31 4.35 -8.25 15.67
CA TYR A 31 4.93 -7.29 16.60
C TYR A 31 6.47 -7.36 16.67
N PHE A 32 7.16 -6.24 16.43
CA PHE A 32 8.64 -6.13 16.53
C PHE A 32 9.14 -5.31 17.71
N GLY A 33 8.24 -4.66 18.45
CA GLY A 33 8.61 -3.84 19.60
C GLY A 33 9.13 -4.68 20.76
N ASP A 34 9.48 -4.00 21.84
CA ASP A 34 10.03 -4.64 23.05
C ASP A 34 9.07 -4.60 24.24
N ASN A 35 8.09 -3.67 24.22
CA ASN A 35 7.14 -3.47 25.30
C ASN A 35 5.71 -3.31 24.77
N PRO A 36 4.95 -4.42 24.58
CA PRO A 36 3.60 -4.35 24.07
C PRO A 36 2.68 -3.77 25.15
N LYS A 37 2.27 -2.51 24.98
CA LYS A 37 1.40 -1.78 25.93
C LYS A 37 -0.06 -1.73 25.49
N PHE A 38 -0.45 -2.57 24.54
CA PHE A 38 -1.79 -2.62 23.95
C PHE A 38 -2.59 -3.78 24.53
N ASP A 39 -3.92 -3.64 24.50
CA ASP A 39 -4.88 -4.66 24.93
C ASP A 39 -4.93 -5.84 23.94
N ILE A 40 -4.21 -6.92 24.27
CA ILE A 40 -4.13 -8.11 23.41
C ILE A 40 -5.39 -8.98 23.46
N GLU A 41 -6.30 -8.79 24.41
CA GLU A 41 -7.49 -9.65 24.54
C GLU A 41 -8.46 -9.46 23.37
N LYS A 42 -8.40 -8.30 22.71
CA LYS A 42 -9.21 -7.95 21.55
C LYS A 42 -8.50 -8.20 20.22
N ILE A 43 -7.34 -8.85 20.26
CA ILE A 43 -6.51 -9.16 19.10
C ILE A 43 -6.71 -10.63 18.73
N LYS A 44 -7.05 -10.90 17.47
CA LYS A 44 -7.27 -12.24 16.94
C LYS A 44 -6.05 -13.13 17.04
N PHE A 45 -4.88 -12.57 16.77
CA PHE A 45 -3.61 -13.28 16.82
C PHE A 45 -2.46 -12.34 17.14
N PHE A 46 -1.58 -12.74 18.06
CA PHE A 46 -0.38 -12.01 18.42
C PHE A 46 0.87 -12.79 18.00
N HIS A 47 1.66 -12.21 17.10
CA HIS A 47 2.85 -12.81 16.51
C HIS A 47 4.10 -11.97 16.88
N PRO A 48 4.85 -12.35 17.92
CA PRO A 48 6.10 -11.66 18.28
C PRO A 48 7.22 -12.08 17.32
N TYR A 49 7.71 -11.14 16.52
CA TYR A 49 8.78 -11.39 15.55
C TYR A 49 9.64 -10.14 15.32
N LYS A 50 10.96 -10.27 15.47
CA LYS A 50 11.92 -9.20 15.18
C LYS A 50 12.34 -9.19 13.71
N GLY A 51 12.50 -8.01 13.14
CA GLY A 51 12.94 -7.83 11.75
C GLY A 51 12.06 -6.86 10.98
N SER A 52 12.25 -6.82 9.67
CA SER A 52 11.47 -5.96 8.77
C SER A 52 9.98 -6.30 8.72
N LYS A 53 9.20 -5.41 8.10
CA LYS A 53 7.79 -5.66 7.78
C LYS A 53 7.66 -6.96 6.99
N TRP A 54 8.40 -7.09 5.90
CA TRP A 54 8.24 -8.21 4.99
C TRP A 54 8.81 -9.51 5.53
N GLU A 55 9.91 -9.48 6.31
CA GLU A 55 10.37 -10.67 7.06
C GLU A 55 9.33 -11.16 8.06
N GLY A 56 8.76 -10.25 8.86
CA GLY A 56 7.77 -10.60 9.87
C GLY A 56 6.45 -11.07 9.28
N LEU A 57 5.97 -10.45 8.21
CA LEU A 57 4.76 -10.87 7.51
C LEU A 57 4.98 -12.20 6.78
N TYR A 58 6.12 -12.41 6.11
CA TYR A 58 6.42 -13.70 5.50
C TYR A 58 6.41 -14.83 6.53
N ASN A 59 7.04 -14.62 7.70
CA ASN A 59 7.01 -15.61 8.77
C ASN A 59 5.58 -15.85 9.29
N PHE A 60 4.81 -14.79 9.55
CA PHE A 60 3.41 -14.89 9.98
C PHE A 60 2.57 -15.75 9.03
N PHE A 61 2.58 -15.45 7.72
CA PHE A 61 1.70 -16.11 6.75
C PHE A 61 2.15 -17.53 6.38
N THR A 62 3.42 -17.89 6.62
CA THR A 62 3.93 -19.25 6.38
C THR A 62 3.87 -20.17 7.59
N THR A 63 3.66 -19.62 8.80
CA THR A 63 3.57 -20.38 10.05
C THR A 63 2.16 -20.43 10.62
N THR A 64 1.21 -19.72 10.01
CA THR A 64 -0.20 -19.70 10.39
C THR A 64 -1.08 -19.94 9.16
N ASP A 65 -2.29 -20.47 9.37
CA ASP A 65 -3.23 -20.78 8.28
C ASP A 65 -4.62 -20.14 8.45
N PHE A 66 -4.95 -19.58 9.61
CA PHE A 66 -6.28 -19.03 9.88
C PHE A 66 -6.65 -17.87 8.94
N TRP A 67 -5.66 -17.17 8.41
CA TRP A 67 -5.84 -16.08 7.43
C TRP A 67 -6.51 -16.56 6.13
N LYS A 68 -6.44 -17.87 5.81
CA LYS A 68 -7.06 -18.45 4.61
C LYS A 68 -8.59 -18.38 4.64
N GLU A 69 -9.20 -18.18 5.81
CA GLU A 69 -10.65 -18.00 5.93
C GLU A 69 -11.13 -16.61 5.54
N TYR A 70 -10.24 -15.62 5.35
CA TYR A 70 -10.63 -14.23 5.11
C TYR A 70 -10.71 -13.93 3.63
N ASP A 71 -11.68 -13.10 3.26
CA ASP A 71 -11.95 -12.69 1.89
C ASP A 71 -11.07 -11.51 1.47
N ALA A 72 -10.67 -10.67 2.43
CA ALA A 72 -9.74 -9.56 2.23
C ALA A 72 -8.67 -9.50 3.35
N ILE A 73 -7.45 -9.14 2.97
CA ILE A 73 -6.29 -9.02 3.87
C ILE A 73 -5.63 -7.67 3.66
N TRP A 74 -5.66 -6.81 4.68
CA TRP A 74 -5.05 -5.48 4.67
C TRP A 74 -3.77 -5.47 5.52
N LEU A 75 -2.69 -4.92 4.96
CA LEU A 75 -1.35 -4.93 5.56
C LEU A 75 -0.81 -3.50 5.83
N PRO A 76 -1.46 -2.70 6.68
CA PRO A 76 -1.04 -1.33 6.95
C PRO A 76 0.29 -1.26 7.72
N ASP A 77 1.05 -0.20 7.47
CA ASP A 77 2.09 0.28 8.38
C ASP A 77 1.46 0.76 9.70
N ASP A 78 2.26 0.79 10.77
CA ASP A 78 1.77 1.05 12.12
C ASP A 78 1.55 2.52 12.48
N ASP A 79 1.79 3.42 11.54
CA ASP A 79 1.65 4.88 11.67
C ASP A 79 0.54 5.47 10.82
N ILE A 80 -0.40 4.63 10.42
CA ILE A 80 -1.61 5.04 9.75
C ILE A 80 -2.63 5.50 10.77
N ASP A 81 -2.95 6.78 10.75
CA ASP A 81 -4.00 7.36 11.57
C ASP A 81 -5.34 7.28 10.83
N THR A 82 -6.24 6.47 11.38
CA THR A 82 -7.60 6.23 10.89
C THR A 82 -8.44 5.64 12.03
N ASP A 83 -9.74 5.46 11.79
CA ASP A 83 -10.70 4.91 12.74
C ASP A 83 -11.44 3.68 12.21
N THR A 84 -12.16 3.02 13.10
CA THR A 84 -12.94 1.80 12.78
C THR A 84 -13.96 2.03 11.67
N GLN A 85 -14.64 3.18 11.66
CA GLN A 85 -15.72 3.46 10.70
C GLN A 85 -15.16 3.60 9.28
N THR A 86 -14.04 4.31 9.14
CA THR A 86 -13.32 4.48 7.89
C THR A 86 -12.79 3.14 7.38
N ILE A 87 -12.27 2.29 8.26
CA ILE A 87 -11.79 0.95 7.87
C ILE A 87 -12.96 0.05 7.45
N ASN A 88 -14.07 0.05 8.18
CA ASN A 88 -15.27 -0.71 7.82
C ASN A 88 -15.74 -0.32 6.41
N GLN A 89 -15.87 0.99 6.16
CA GLN A 89 -16.25 1.52 4.86
C GLN A 89 -15.23 1.15 3.78
N PHE A 90 -13.93 1.19 4.07
CA PHE A 90 -12.90 0.76 3.12
C PHE A 90 -13.10 -0.70 2.69
N PHE A 91 -13.31 -1.63 3.64
CA PHE A 91 -13.56 -3.02 3.30
C PHE A 91 -14.87 -3.21 2.53
N ASP A 92 -15.94 -2.53 2.92
CA ASP A 92 -17.22 -2.59 2.21
C ASP A 92 -17.06 -2.15 0.75
N LEU A 93 -16.34 -1.06 0.50
CA LEU A 93 -16.05 -0.54 -0.84
C LEU A 93 -15.08 -1.45 -1.61
N PHE A 94 -14.06 -1.99 -0.96
CA PHE A 94 -13.12 -2.94 -1.54
C PHE A 94 -13.86 -4.13 -2.16
N HIS A 95 -14.79 -4.70 -1.40
CA HIS A 95 -15.63 -5.81 -1.86
C HIS A 95 -16.68 -5.39 -2.88
N TYR A 96 -17.36 -4.27 -2.64
CA TYR A 96 -18.40 -3.76 -3.52
C TYR A 96 -17.87 -3.48 -4.93
N TYR A 97 -16.69 -2.84 -5.02
CA TYR A 97 -16.02 -2.57 -6.29
C TYR A 97 -15.21 -3.75 -6.83
N LYS A 98 -15.11 -4.86 -6.07
CA LYS A 98 -14.43 -6.11 -6.47
C LYS A 98 -12.96 -5.90 -6.82
N PHE A 99 -12.23 -5.19 -5.97
CA PHE A 99 -10.79 -5.02 -6.15
C PHE A 99 -10.02 -6.33 -5.90
N ASP A 100 -8.95 -6.53 -6.66
CA ASP A 100 -7.97 -7.60 -6.46
C ASP A 100 -6.85 -7.14 -5.50
N LEU A 101 -6.39 -5.91 -5.71
CA LEU A 101 -5.40 -5.22 -4.88
C LEU A 101 -5.75 -3.73 -4.83
N ALA A 102 -5.94 -3.18 -3.64
CA ALA A 102 -6.22 -1.75 -3.50
C ALA A 102 -5.68 -1.18 -2.20
N GLN A 103 -5.74 0.14 -2.08
CA GLN A 103 -5.54 0.85 -0.81
C GLN A 103 -6.56 2.00 -0.68
N PRO A 104 -6.84 2.47 0.55
CA PRO A 104 -7.48 3.77 0.70
C PRO A 104 -6.54 4.87 0.18
N SER A 105 -7.12 5.99 -0.24
CA SER A 105 -6.34 7.17 -0.61
C SER A 105 -5.66 7.82 0.59
N LEU A 106 -4.62 8.61 0.34
CA LEU A 106 -3.93 9.38 1.37
C LEU A 106 -4.55 10.75 1.55
N ASP A 107 -4.75 11.13 2.81
CA ASP A 107 -5.10 12.49 3.21
C ASP A 107 -4.00 13.47 2.83
N GLU A 108 -4.38 14.71 2.52
CA GLU A 108 -3.48 15.81 2.15
C GLU A 108 -2.38 16.09 3.19
N ARG A 109 -2.58 15.79 4.47
CA ARG A 109 -1.56 15.95 5.51
C ARG A 109 -0.47 14.88 5.47
N SER A 110 -0.71 13.78 4.76
CA SER A 110 0.16 12.61 4.72
C SER A 110 1.54 12.93 4.18
N TYR A 111 2.55 12.26 4.73
CA TYR A 111 3.81 12.06 4.04
C TYR A 111 3.60 11.06 2.90
N TYR A 112 4.15 11.34 1.71
CA TYR A 112 3.99 10.46 0.54
C TYR A 112 5.24 10.49 -0.35
N SER A 113 5.52 9.37 -1.01
CA SER A 113 6.50 9.28 -2.10
C SER A 113 5.86 9.46 -3.47
N TRP A 114 4.58 9.07 -3.60
CA TRP A 114 3.88 8.95 -4.87
C TRP A 114 2.61 9.79 -4.87
N GLY A 115 2.58 10.86 -5.66
CA GLY A 115 1.42 11.77 -5.73
C GLY A 115 0.12 11.10 -6.20
N ILE A 116 0.22 9.98 -6.94
CA ILE A 116 -0.94 9.20 -7.36
C ILE A 116 -1.77 8.68 -6.17
N LEU A 117 -1.15 8.48 -5.00
CA LEU A 117 -1.80 7.95 -3.80
C LEU A 117 -2.65 8.97 -3.05
N LEU A 118 -2.43 10.27 -3.28
CA LEU A 118 -3.22 11.32 -2.65
C LEU A 118 -4.67 11.25 -3.11
N ASN A 119 -5.59 11.56 -2.20
CA ASN A 119 -7.02 11.60 -2.47
C ASN A 119 -7.37 12.48 -3.68
N ASN A 120 -8.26 11.96 -4.54
CA ASN A 120 -8.87 12.75 -5.60
C ASN A 120 -10.37 12.90 -5.38
N LYS A 121 -10.81 14.13 -5.09
CA LYS A 121 -12.21 14.43 -4.74
C LYS A 121 -13.20 14.23 -5.88
N SER A 122 -12.73 14.13 -7.13
CA SER A 122 -13.60 13.94 -8.30
C SER A 122 -13.96 12.48 -8.54
N PHE A 123 -13.27 11.54 -7.88
CA PHE A 123 -13.44 10.11 -8.09
C PHE A 123 -13.90 9.41 -6.82
N LYS A 124 -14.64 8.31 -7.02
CA LYS A 124 -14.93 7.34 -5.96
C LYS A 124 -13.78 6.36 -5.79
N TYR A 125 -13.22 5.93 -6.92
CA TYR A 125 -11.98 5.19 -6.98
C TYR A 125 -11.28 5.47 -8.31
N ARG A 126 -9.97 5.20 -8.31
CA ARG A 126 -9.13 5.19 -9.51
C ARG A 126 -8.50 3.82 -9.69
N GLU A 127 -8.60 3.27 -10.90
CA GLU A 127 -7.86 2.06 -11.27
C GLU A 127 -6.44 2.46 -11.66
N THR A 128 -5.45 1.75 -11.14
CA THR A 128 -4.02 2.03 -11.32
C THR A 128 -3.28 0.74 -11.62
N ASN A 129 -1.99 0.82 -11.91
CA ASN A 129 -1.09 -0.32 -11.81
C ASN A 129 -0.22 -0.25 -10.55
N PHE A 130 -0.67 0.43 -9.50
CA PHE A 130 0.17 0.74 -8.35
C PHE A 130 -0.62 0.86 -7.05
N VAL A 131 -0.18 0.11 -6.06
CA VAL A 131 -0.57 0.19 -4.65
C VAL A 131 0.72 0.12 -3.85
N GLU A 132 0.95 1.11 -2.98
CA GLU A 132 2.18 1.19 -2.22
C GLU A 132 2.22 0.09 -1.16
N VAL A 133 3.42 -0.47 -0.97
CA VAL A 133 3.73 -1.48 0.05
C VAL A 133 3.36 -1.06 1.49
N MET A 134 3.10 0.22 1.71
CA MET A 134 2.75 0.82 3.00
C MET A 134 1.36 0.38 3.49
N ILE A 135 0.32 0.35 2.63
CA ILE A 135 -1.07 0.02 3.02
C ILE A 135 -1.83 -0.88 2.02
N PRO A 136 -1.24 -1.96 1.48
CA PRO A 136 -1.91 -2.78 0.47
C PRO A 136 -3.01 -3.66 1.10
N CYS A 137 -4.15 -3.74 0.42
CA CYS A 137 -5.25 -4.65 0.70
C CYS A 137 -5.45 -5.59 -0.48
N PHE A 138 -5.51 -6.89 -0.21
CA PHE A 138 -5.64 -7.92 -1.23
C PHE A 138 -6.95 -8.67 -1.02
N ASN A 139 -7.57 -9.13 -2.11
CA ASN A 139 -8.56 -10.20 -1.99
C ASN A 139 -7.83 -11.53 -1.74
N ARG A 140 -8.55 -12.55 -1.25
CA ARG A 140 -7.96 -13.86 -0.92
C ARG A 140 -7.14 -14.45 -2.07
N LYS A 141 -7.69 -14.48 -3.28
CA LYS A 141 -7.05 -15.10 -4.45
C LYS A 141 -5.72 -14.43 -4.81
N SER A 142 -5.71 -13.10 -4.81
CA SER A 142 -4.51 -12.30 -5.09
C SER A 142 -3.51 -12.42 -3.95
N PHE A 143 -3.98 -12.48 -2.71
CA PHE A 143 -3.10 -12.69 -1.57
C PHE A 143 -2.38 -14.04 -1.64
N GLU A 144 -3.11 -15.13 -1.90
CA GLU A 144 -2.58 -16.49 -2.00
C GLU A 144 -1.51 -16.63 -3.09
N SER A 145 -1.65 -15.93 -4.21
CA SER A 145 -0.67 -15.96 -5.29
C SER A 145 0.58 -15.11 -5.01
N LEU A 146 0.48 -14.10 -4.14
CA LEU A 146 1.52 -13.08 -3.96
C LEU A 146 2.27 -13.15 -2.64
N TYR A 147 1.70 -13.66 -1.54
CA TYR A 147 2.32 -13.51 -0.21
C TYR A 147 3.71 -14.14 -0.08
N LEU A 148 4.02 -15.15 -0.90
CA LEU A 148 5.37 -15.75 -0.96
C LEU A 148 6.42 -14.78 -1.52
N THR A 149 6.03 -13.70 -2.20
CA THR A 149 6.93 -12.64 -2.66
C THR A 149 7.45 -11.78 -1.50
N PHE A 150 6.86 -11.85 -0.31
CA PHE A 150 7.31 -11.05 0.84
C PHE A 150 8.74 -11.41 1.28
N LYS A 151 9.25 -12.59 0.91
CA LYS A 151 10.64 -12.99 1.18
C LYS A 151 11.68 -12.40 0.22
N GLU A 152 11.25 -11.72 -0.84
CA GLU A 152 12.13 -11.30 -1.92
C GLU A 152 13.18 -10.28 -1.48
N ASN A 153 12.81 -9.36 -0.57
CA ASN A 153 13.73 -8.44 0.06
C ASN A 153 13.18 -7.91 1.39
N LYS A 154 14.02 -7.22 2.18
CA LYS A 154 13.64 -6.74 3.52
C LYS A 154 12.90 -5.42 3.49
N SER A 155 13.28 -4.51 2.59
CA SER A 155 12.68 -3.17 2.50
C SER A 155 11.25 -3.18 1.94
N GLY A 156 10.90 -4.21 1.16
CA GLY A 156 9.69 -4.26 0.34
C GLY A 156 9.79 -3.48 -0.96
N TRP A 157 10.87 -2.73 -1.19
CA TRP A 157 10.97 -1.87 -2.37
C TRP A 157 10.89 -2.70 -3.65
N GLY A 158 9.97 -2.30 -4.53
CA GLY A 158 9.69 -2.98 -5.78
C GLY A 158 8.61 -4.06 -5.71
N LEU A 159 8.11 -4.44 -4.52
CA LEU A 159 6.96 -5.34 -4.43
C LEU A 159 5.69 -4.71 -5.00
N ASP A 160 5.52 -3.40 -4.80
CA ASP A 160 4.52 -2.53 -5.45
C ASP A 160 4.60 -2.54 -6.98
N ASN A 161 5.78 -2.82 -7.56
CA ASN A 161 5.93 -3.07 -9.00
C ASN A 161 5.71 -4.54 -9.38
N LEU A 162 6.11 -5.47 -8.51
CA LEU A 162 6.02 -6.90 -8.78
C LEU A 162 4.57 -7.40 -8.77
N TRP A 163 3.76 -6.97 -7.80
CA TRP A 163 2.40 -7.46 -7.63
C TRP A 163 1.50 -7.18 -8.85
N PRO A 164 1.45 -5.94 -9.40
CA PRO A 164 0.68 -5.67 -10.61
C PRO A 164 1.11 -6.54 -11.80
N LYS A 165 2.43 -6.76 -11.98
CA LYS A 165 2.93 -7.62 -13.05
C LYS A 165 2.50 -9.08 -12.88
N GLN A 166 2.55 -9.62 -11.66
CA GLN A 166 2.16 -11.01 -11.39
C GLN A 166 0.64 -11.23 -11.44
N LEU A 167 -0.14 -10.22 -11.03
CA LEU A 167 -1.60 -10.24 -11.13
C LEU A 167 -2.10 -10.09 -12.57
N GLY A 168 -1.33 -9.43 -13.43
CA GLY A 168 -1.63 -9.25 -14.84
C GLY A 168 -2.73 -8.22 -15.11
N ASP A 169 -2.95 -7.93 -16.39
CA ASP A 169 -3.77 -6.79 -16.83
C ASP A 169 -5.27 -6.93 -16.55
N SER A 170 -5.77 -8.15 -16.35
CA SER A 170 -7.18 -8.38 -16.01
C SER A 170 -7.51 -8.11 -14.55
N SER A 171 -6.50 -7.90 -13.69
CA SER A 171 -6.72 -7.67 -12.27
C SER A 171 -7.10 -6.23 -12.00
N LYS A 172 -8.12 -6.02 -11.16
CA LYS A 172 -8.59 -4.71 -10.76
C LYS A 172 -7.73 -4.19 -9.62
N ILE A 173 -6.81 -3.30 -9.95
CA ILE A 173 -5.87 -2.68 -9.01
C ILE A 173 -6.21 -1.20 -8.86
N GLY A 174 -6.21 -0.64 -7.65
CA GLY A 174 -6.54 0.78 -7.54
C GLY A 174 -6.48 1.42 -6.16
N ILE A 175 -6.95 2.66 -6.14
CA ILE A 175 -7.02 3.52 -4.97
C ILE A 175 -8.49 3.87 -4.76
N ILE A 176 -9.01 3.64 -3.56
CA ILE A 176 -10.38 4.01 -3.20
C ILE A 176 -10.33 5.43 -2.61
N ASP A 177 -10.92 6.39 -3.32
CA ASP A 177 -10.92 7.82 -2.98
C ASP A 177 -12.12 8.23 -2.10
N GLU A 178 -13.16 7.40 -1.98
CA GLU A 178 -14.27 7.64 -1.04
C GLU A 178 -13.86 7.55 0.44
N VAL A 179 -12.71 6.95 0.71
CA VAL A 179 -12.10 6.87 2.04
C VAL A 179 -10.66 7.34 1.98
N LYS A 180 -10.20 8.00 3.04
CA LYS A 180 -8.82 8.46 3.15
C LYS A 180 -8.24 8.18 4.53
N VAL A 181 -6.94 7.93 4.57
CA VAL A 181 -6.18 7.69 5.80
C VAL A 181 -4.99 8.65 5.88
N PHE A 182 -4.49 8.92 7.08
CA PHE A 182 -3.36 9.82 7.29
C PHE A 182 -2.08 9.04 7.61
N HIS A 183 -1.08 9.13 6.73
CA HIS A 183 0.26 8.57 6.99
C HIS A 183 1.11 9.58 7.76
N THR A 184 1.32 9.29 9.05
CA THR A 184 1.75 10.30 10.04
C THR A 184 3.26 10.52 10.16
N ARG A 185 4.08 9.61 9.60
CA ARG A 185 5.54 9.69 9.73
C ARG A 185 6.22 9.82 8.36
N PRO A 186 7.41 10.46 8.30
CA PRO A 186 8.20 10.52 7.07
C PRO A 186 8.57 9.14 6.53
N VAL A 187 8.65 9.03 5.21
CA VAL A 187 9.11 7.81 4.53
C VAL A 187 10.50 7.42 5.02
N GLY A 188 10.69 6.15 5.39
CA GLY A 188 11.95 5.63 5.89
C GLY A 188 12.25 5.94 7.36
N SER A 189 11.33 6.59 8.08
CA SER A 189 11.46 6.87 9.52
C SER A 189 10.79 5.84 10.44
N ALA A 190 10.26 4.74 9.87
CA ALA A 190 9.62 3.66 10.63
C ALA A 190 10.57 3.15 11.73
N GLY A 191 10.16 3.36 12.98
CA GLY A 191 10.99 3.08 14.15
C GLY A 191 11.30 1.59 14.25
N ASN A 192 12.58 1.24 14.38
CA ASN A 192 13.11 -0.05 14.87
C ASN A 192 12.71 -1.34 14.13
N GLY A 193 11.96 -1.26 13.04
CA GLY A 193 11.64 -2.37 12.13
C GLY A 193 12.61 -2.49 10.95
N VAL A 194 13.81 -1.89 10.99
CA VAL A 194 14.83 -2.14 9.97
C VAL A 194 15.41 -3.53 10.24
N GLY A 195 15.04 -4.52 9.43
CA GLY A 195 15.57 -5.89 9.53
C GLY A 195 17.10 -5.93 9.65
N LYS A 196 17.67 -7.08 10.08
CA LYS A 196 19.13 -7.19 10.27
C LYS A 196 19.88 -6.69 9.03
N GLN A 197 20.87 -5.83 9.22
CA GLN A 197 21.69 -5.32 8.12
C GLN A 197 22.33 -6.47 7.32
N SER A 198 22.11 -6.48 6.01
CA SER A 198 22.73 -7.44 5.08
C SER A 198 23.95 -6.81 4.42
N PHE A 199 25.04 -7.56 4.30
CA PHE A 199 26.24 -7.12 3.60
C PHE A 199 26.47 -7.97 2.34
N LYS A 200 26.82 -7.32 1.23
CA LYS A 200 27.09 -7.98 -0.05
C LYS A 200 28.51 -7.68 -0.51
N LYS A 201 29.20 -8.70 -1.01
CA LYS A 201 30.48 -8.56 -1.74
C LYS A 201 30.19 -8.55 -3.23
N SER A 202 30.82 -7.63 -3.97
CA SER A 202 30.74 -7.60 -5.43
C SER A 202 31.71 -8.58 -6.09
N SER A 203 32.78 -8.96 -5.40
CA SER A 203 33.75 -9.98 -5.79
C SER A 203 34.47 -10.60 -4.59
N LEU A 204 35.17 -11.72 -4.79
CA LEU A 204 35.95 -12.44 -3.75
C LEU A 204 36.90 -11.50 -2.95
N PHE A 205 37.48 -10.50 -3.62
CA PHE A 205 38.46 -9.57 -3.05
C PHE A 205 37.85 -8.23 -2.58
N SER A 206 36.57 -7.97 -2.86
CA SER A 206 35.92 -6.73 -2.43
C SER A 206 35.57 -6.73 -0.94
N LYS A 207 35.59 -5.54 -0.31
CA LYS A 207 35.02 -5.34 1.02
C LYS A 207 33.50 -5.48 0.94
N ALA A 208 32.91 -6.12 1.94
CA ALA A 208 31.46 -6.26 2.02
C ALA A 208 30.83 -4.88 2.27
N LYS A 209 29.85 -4.50 1.45
CA LYS A 209 29.11 -3.24 1.59
C LYS A 209 27.71 -3.52 2.12
N LEU A 210 27.19 -2.61 2.95
CA LEU A 210 25.80 -2.66 3.40
C LEU A 210 24.86 -2.64 2.20
N THR A 211 23.89 -3.55 2.19
CA THR A 211 22.84 -3.63 1.16
C THR A 211 21.79 -2.58 1.49
N THR A 212 21.54 -1.67 0.55
CA THR A 212 20.55 -0.61 0.71
C THR A 212 19.19 -1.04 0.11
N PRO A 213 18.07 -0.38 0.49
CA PRO A 213 16.78 -0.59 -0.17
C PRO A 213 16.85 -0.39 -1.70
N LEU A 214 17.69 0.53 -2.19
CA LEU A 214 17.91 0.74 -3.62
C LEU A 214 18.63 -0.44 -4.27
N ASP A 215 19.60 -1.07 -3.60
CA ASP A 215 20.25 -2.28 -4.11
C ASP A 215 19.27 -3.46 -4.18
N GLU A 216 18.39 -3.58 -3.18
CA GLU A 216 17.32 -4.58 -3.15
C GLU A 216 16.33 -4.37 -4.31
N LEU A 217 15.87 -3.13 -4.51
CA LEU A 217 15.01 -2.74 -5.64
C LEU A 217 15.65 -3.12 -6.98
N ASN A 218 16.88 -2.68 -7.24
CA ASN A 218 17.58 -2.96 -8.50
C ASN A 218 17.75 -4.47 -8.75
N THR A 219 18.00 -5.24 -7.68
CA THR A 219 18.09 -6.71 -7.77
C THR A 219 16.74 -7.31 -8.15
N LEU A 220 15.65 -6.85 -7.53
CA LEU A 220 14.29 -7.33 -7.81
C LEU A 220 13.85 -6.98 -9.23
N LEU A 221 14.03 -5.72 -9.64
CA LEU A 221 13.67 -5.24 -10.97
C LEU A 221 14.36 -6.07 -12.06
N LYS A 222 15.66 -6.36 -11.88
CA LYS A 222 16.40 -7.22 -12.80
C LYS A 222 15.93 -8.68 -12.77
N LYS A 223 15.64 -9.23 -11.59
CA LYS A 223 15.20 -10.63 -11.44
C LYS A 223 13.88 -10.90 -12.16
N TYR A 224 12.96 -9.95 -12.13
CA TYR A 224 11.61 -10.09 -12.68
C TYR A 224 11.37 -9.30 -13.97
N ASP A 225 12.42 -8.70 -14.54
CA ASP A 225 12.36 -7.87 -15.75
C ASP A 225 11.29 -6.75 -15.63
N LEU A 226 11.35 -5.98 -14.54
CA LEU A 226 10.37 -4.94 -14.22
C LEU A 226 10.83 -3.59 -14.78
N SER A 227 9.99 -2.98 -15.62
CA SER A 227 10.23 -1.68 -16.25
C SER A 227 8.98 -0.78 -16.30
N GLN A 228 7.94 -1.12 -15.53
CA GLN A 228 6.65 -0.46 -15.62
C GLN A 228 6.65 0.95 -15.01
N GLU A 229 6.06 1.91 -15.71
CA GLU A 229 5.76 3.23 -15.16
C GLU A 229 4.50 3.16 -14.29
N THR A 230 4.49 3.91 -13.18
CA THR A 230 3.30 4.08 -12.34
C THR A 230 2.28 4.95 -13.04
N ILE A 231 1.11 4.39 -13.38
CA ILE A 231 0.05 5.06 -14.12
C ILE A 231 -1.34 4.86 -13.48
N CYS A 232 -2.20 5.84 -13.69
CA CYS A 232 -3.64 5.68 -13.54
C CYS A 232 -4.20 5.16 -14.87
N LYS A 233 -5.11 4.17 -14.81
CA LYS A 233 -5.76 3.54 -15.97
C LYS A 233 -7.16 4.11 -16.24
N GLY A 234 -7.79 4.68 -15.21
CA GLY A 234 -9.13 5.23 -15.28
C GLY A 234 -9.72 5.38 -13.88
N GLY A 235 -11.01 5.65 -13.78
CA GLY A 235 -11.70 5.73 -12.49
C GLY A 235 -13.20 5.89 -12.61
N LEU A 236 -13.91 5.51 -11.54
CA LEU A 236 -15.33 5.76 -11.39
C LEU A 236 -15.52 7.11 -10.72
N ASP A 237 -16.22 8.03 -11.38
CA ASP A 237 -16.44 9.36 -10.82
C ASP A 237 -17.57 9.40 -9.77
N GLN A 238 -17.77 10.57 -9.16
CA GLN A 238 -18.84 10.80 -8.18
C GLN A 238 -20.25 10.61 -8.75
N GLN A 239 -20.43 10.61 -10.07
CA GLN A 239 -21.70 10.37 -10.77
C GLN A 239 -21.89 8.89 -11.18
N ASN A 240 -20.98 7.99 -10.76
CA ASN A 240 -20.93 6.58 -11.16
C ASN A 240 -20.68 6.36 -12.67
N ILE A 241 -19.97 7.29 -13.31
CA ILE A 241 -19.52 7.15 -14.69
C ILE A 241 -18.06 6.70 -14.66
N TYR A 242 -17.77 5.58 -15.32
CA TYR A 242 -16.38 5.13 -15.49
C TYR A 242 -15.73 5.88 -16.64
N LEU A 243 -14.58 6.48 -16.37
CA LEU A 243 -13.82 7.27 -17.34
C LEU A 243 -12.42 6.66 -17.48
N ASN A 244 -12.02 6.35 -18.72
CA ASN A 244 -10.65 5.96 -19.05
C ASN A 244 -9.76 7.20 -19.22
N THR A 245 -8.44 7.00 -19.23
CA THR A 245 -7.47 8.10 -19.32
C THR A 245 -7.45 8.85 -20.64
N GLU A 246 -7.97 8.25 -21.72
CA GLU A 246 -8.09 8.89 -23.03
C GLU A 246 -9.25 9.89 -23.08
N ASN A 247 -10.19 9.82 -22.13
CA ASN A 247 -11.33 10.72 -22.05
C ASN A 247 -10.91 12.10 -21.50
N VAL A 248 -11.23 13.17 -22.23
CA VAL A 248 -10.95 14.54 -21.78
C VAL A 248 -11.60 14.89 -20.44
N GLU A 249 -12.77 14.32 -20.14
CA GLU A 249 -13.44 14.51 -18.84
C GLU A 249 -12.69 13.84 -17.70
N PHE A 250 -12.00 12.72 -17.96
CA PHE A 250 -11.10 12.13 -16.99
C PHE A 250 -9.98 13.11 -16.61
N ILE A 251 -9.31 13.69 -17.63
CA ILE A 251 -8.20 14.63 -17.43
C ILE A 251 -8.67 15.84 -16.61
N LYS A 252 -9.82 16.42 -16.98
CA LYS A 252 -10.42 17.55 -16.26
C LYS A 252 -10.70 17.20 -14.80
N LYS A 253 -11.33 16.04 -14.54
CA LYS A 253 -11.68 15.60 -13.18
C LYS A 253 -10.44 15.29 -12.35
N ILE A 254 -9.42 14.66 -12.94
CA ILE A 254 -8.17 14.37 -12.26
C ILE A 254 -7.53 15.66 -11.77
N ILE A 255 -7.43 16.68 -12.61
CA ILE A 255 -6.83 17.96 -12.25
C ILE A 255 -7.72 18.70 -11.24
N ALA A 256 -9.04 18.73 -11.45
CA ALA A 256 -9.96 19.47 -10.59
C ALA A 256 -10.05 18.88 -9.17
N GLY A 257 -9.89 17.57 -9.03
CA GLY A 257 -10.04 16.87 -7.76
C GLY A 257 -8.74 16.57 -7.03
N CYS A 258 -7.57 16.82 -7.65
CA CYS A 258 -6.30 16.49 -7.03
C CYS A 258 -5.92 17.45 -5.90
N ASP A 259 -4.97 17.01 -5.08
CA ASP A 259 -4.30 17.88 -4.13
C ASP A 259 -3.57 19.01 -4.86
N SER A 260 -3.84 20.27 -4.50
CA SER A 260 -3.28 21.44 -5.18
C SER A 260 -1.76 21.50 -5.14
N ARG A 261 -1.11 20.85 -4.16
CA ARG A 261 0.36 20.77 -4.11
C ARG A 261 0.95 20.04 -5.30
N LEU A 262 0.19 19.14 -5.93
CA LEU A 262 0.59 18.45 -7.15
C LEU A 262 0.61 19.36 -8.38
N LEU A 263 -0.09 20.50 -8.31
CA LEU A 263 -0.15 21.49 -9.40
C LEU A 263 0.86 22.64 -9.20
N ASN A 264 1.50 22.72 -8.03
CA ASN A 264 2.50 23.76 -7.76
C ASN A 264 3.68 23.64 -8.74
N GLY A 265 4.04 24.75 -9.39
CA GLY A 265 5.10 24.77 -10.39
C GLY A 265 4.71 24.20 -11.75
N THR A 266 3.49 23.68 -11.90
CA THR A 266 2.96 23.31 -13.22
C THR A 266 2.63 24.58 -13.99
N SER A 267 3.21 24.71 -15.19
CA SER A 267 2.84 25.75 -16.14
C SER A 267 1.96 25.14 -17.22
N ILE A 268 0.81 25.78 -17.50
CA ILE A 268 -0.04 25.44 -18.63
C ILE A 268 0.24 26.49 -19.70
N SER A 269 0.92 26.10 -20.78
CA SER A 269 1.13 26.96 -21.95
C SER A 269 -0.08 26.90 -22.86
N PHE A 270 -0.81 28.01 -22.98
CA PHE A 270 -1.92 28.13 -23.92
C PHE A 270 -1.40 28.50 -25.32
N GLY A 271 -0.67 27.58 -25.94
CA GLY A 271 -0.59 27.51 -27.41
C GLY A 271 -1.69 26.56 -27.86
N LEU A 272 -2.63 27.01 -28.70
CA LEU A 272 -3.83 26.26 -29.11
C LEU A 272 -3.56 24.83 -29.67
N ASP A 273 -2.31 24.49 -29.97
CA ASP A 273 -1.93 23.24 -30.63
C ASP A 273 -1.42 22.13 -29.69
N LYS A 274 -1.10 22.40 -28.41
CA LYS A 274 -0.57 21.37 -27.48
C LYS A 274 -0.95 21.65 -26.02
N VAL A 275 -2.00 20.99 -25.53
CA VAL A 275 -2.22 20.86 -24.08
C VAL A 275 -1.37 19.69 -23.59
N GLY A 276 -0.31 19.99 -22.85
CA GLY A 276 0.53 18.99 -22.19
C GLY A 276 1.04 19.51 -20.86
N LEU A 277 1.01 18.65 -19.84
CA LEU A 277 1.69 18.89 -18.56
C LEU A 277 3.14 18.42 -18.72
N SER A 278 4.11 19.35 -18.69
CA SER A 278 5.54 18.99 -18.65
C SER A 278 6.02 18.90 -17.20
N LYS A 279 6.75 17.82 -16.87
CA LYS A 279 7.54 17.70 -15.65
C LYS A 279 8.76 18.61 -15.67
#